data_AF-A0A832M1N2-F1
#
_entry.id   AF-A0A832M1N2-F1
#
_cell.length_a   1.000
_cell.length_b   1.000
_cell.length_c   1.000
_cell.angle_alpha   90.00
_cell.angle_beta   90.00
_cell.angle_gamma   90.00
#
_symmetry.space_group_name_H-M   'P 1'
#
loop_
_entity.id
_entity.type
_entity.pdbx_description
1 polymer ?
#
loop_
_entity_poly.entity_id
_entity_poly.type
_entity_poly.pdbx_seq_one_letter_code
_entity_poly.pdbx_strand_id
1 'polypeptide(L)' 'MPGFGLPFALEVLVALLLVAIGLLLIVLVVKLLIALLPAALVALVVWLLTKDKLLTAIAFLAVAVVSLFKRL' A
#
# COMPACT_ATOMS: atom_id res chain seq x y z
N MET A 1 32.29 -4.61 17.01
CA MET A 1 33.01 -4.84 15.74
C MET A 1 32.11 -4.33 14.63
N PRO A 2 32.47 -3.28 13.86
CA PRO A 2 31.66 -2.86 12.71
C PRO A 2 31.66 -4.01 11.69
N GLY A 3 30.46 -4.50 11.34
CA GLY A 3 30.26 -5.81 10.71
C GLY A 3 30.38 -5.82 9.19
N PHE A 4 30.56 -4.66 8.57
CA PHE A 4 30.51 -4.50 7.11
C PHE A 4 31.83 -4.09 6.43
N GLY A 5 32.93 -3.89 7.18
CA GLY A 5 34.22 -3.50 6.61
C GLY A 5 34.24 -2.10 5.96
N LEU A 6 33.21 -1.29 6.20
CA LEU A 6 33.08 0.09 5.72
C LEU A 6 33.52 1.09 6.80
N PRO A 7 33.92 2.31 6.42
CA PRO A 7 34.11 3.39 7.39
C PRO A 7 32.81 3.59 8.19
N PHE A 8 32.91 3.77 9.51
CA PHE A 8 31.76 3.93 10.41
C PHE A 8 30.73 4.97 9.90
N ALA A 9 31.20 6.07 9.31
CA ALA A 9 30.35 7.10 8.72
C ALA A 9 29.51 6.61 7.52
N LEU A 10 30.07 5.72 6.70
CA LEU A 10 29.39 5.12 5.54
C LEU A 10 28.35 4.09 5.99
N GLU A 11 28.66 3.29 7.02
CA GLU A 11 27.73 2.32 7.60
C GLU A 11 26.48 3.01 8.18
N VAL A 12 26.67 4.13 8.89
CA VAL A 12 25.58 4.98 9.40
C VAL A 12 24.77 5.61 8.25
N LEU A 13 25.44 6.12 7.21
CA LEU A 13 24.77 6.72 6.06
C LEU A 13 23.88 5.71 5.32
N VAL A 14 24.38 4.49 5.09
CA VAL A 14 23.61 3.40 4.46
C VAL A 14 22.42 3.00 5.33
N ALA A 15 22.60 2.88 6.65
CA ALA A 15 21.51 2.58 7.57
C ALA A 15 20.41 3.65 7.52
N LEU A 16 20.78 4.94 7.55
CA LEU A 16 19.83 6.05 7.42
C LEU A 16 19.09 6.02 6.09
N LEU A 17 19.78 5.68 4.99
CA LEU A 17 19.18 5.60 3.66
C LEU A 17 18.14 4.47 3.59
N LEU A 18 18.44 3.31 4.17
CA LEU A 18 17.47 2.20 4.25
C LEU A 18 16.26 2.55 5.11
N VAL A 19 16.46 3.23 6.24
CA VAL A 19 15.35 3.71 7.07
C VAL A 19 14.46 4.68 6.28
N ALA A 20 15.06 5.60 5.53
CA ALA A 20 14.32 6.54 4.68
C ALA A 20 13.51 5.83 3.59
N ILE A 21 14.08 4.82 2.93
CA ILE A 21 13.37 3.98 1.95
C ILE A 21 12.21 3.24 2.61
N GLY A 22 12.43 2.65 3.78
CA GLY A 22 11.39 1.98 4.56
C GLY A 22 10.22 2.90 4.88
N LEU A 23 10.51 4.12 5.36
CA LEU A 23 9.49 5.14 5.59
C LEU A 23 8.73 5.50 4.31
N LEU A 24 9.44 5.70 3.20
CA LEU A 24 8.83 6.04 1.92
C LEU A 24 7.86 4.95 1.45
N LEU A 25 8.24 3.67 1.58
CA LEU A 25 7.37 2.55 1.25
C LEU A 25 6.13 2.50 2.14
N ILE A 26 6.27 2.72 3.45
CA ILE A 26 5.13 2.75 4.37
C ILE A 26 4.16 3.86 3.97
N VAL A 27 4.66 5.07 3.70
CA VAL A 27 3.83 6.20 3.26
C VAL A 27 3.10 5.88 1.95
N LEU A 28 3.77 5.21 1.00
CA LEU A 28 3.17 4.78 -0.26
C LEU A 28 2.03 3.77 -0.03
N VAL A 29 2.24 2.77 0.83
CA VAL A 29 1.22 1.77 1.18
C VAL A 29 0.01 2.44 1.85
N VAL A 30 0.24 3.32 2.82
CA VAL A 30 -0.84 4.04 3.52
C VAL A 30 -1.65 4.88 2.53
N LYS A 31 -0.98 5.60 1.62
CA LYS A 31 -1.66 6.37 0.57
C LYS A 31 -2.50 5.47 -0.34
N LEU A 32 -1.96 4.31 -0.73
CA LEU A 32 -2.67 3.34 -1.56
C LEU A 32 -3.91 2.77 -0.85
N LEU A 33 -3.80 2.42 0.44
CA LEU A 33 -4.93 1.94 1.24
C LEU A 33 -6.04 2.99 1.34
N ILE A 34 -5.69 4.27 1.54
CA ILE A 34 -6.66 5.37 1.56
C ILE A 34 -7.32 5.54 0.18
N ALA A 35 -6.59 5.35 -0.92
CA ALA A 35 -7.16 5.38 -2.26
C ALA A 35 -8.13 4.21 -2.53
N LEU A 36 -7.90 3.06 -1.90
CA LEU A 36 -8.76 1.88 -2.00
C LEU A 36 -10.01 1.94 -1.10
N LEU A 37 -10.10 2.86 -0.14
CA LEU A 37 -11.28 3.02 0.72
C LEU A 37 -12.62 3.04 -0.04
N PRO A 38 -12.83 3.85 -1.09
CA PRO A 38 -14.08 3.82 -1.85
C PRO A 38 -14.38 2.45 -2.47
N ALA A 39 -13.37 1.75 -2.98
CA ALA A 39 -13.54 0.39 -3.50
C ALA A 39 -13.93 -0.61 -2.41
N ALA A 40 -13.30 -0.51 -1.24
CA ALA A 40 -13.62 -1.34 -0.08
C ALA A 40 -15.07 -1.09 0.41
N LEU A 41 -15.51 0.17 0.42
CA LEU A 41 -16.90 0.51 0.77
C LEU A 41 -17.90 -0.10 -0.21
N VAL A 42 -17.67 0.03 -1.52
CA VAL A 42 -18.56 -0.58 -2.53
C VAL A 42 -18.57 -2.10 -2.42
N ALA A 43 -17.41 -2.73 -2.24
CA ALA A 43 -17.32 -4.17 -2.04
C ALA A 43 -18.12 -4.62 -0.81
N LEU A 44 -18.04 -3.89 0.29
CA LEU A 44 -18.79 -4.19 1.50
C LEU A 44 -20.30 -4.11 1.27
N VAL A 45 -20.77 -3.10 0.54
CA VAL A 45 -22.18 -2.96 0.15
C VAL A 45 -22.62 -4.14 -0.72
N VAL A 46 -21.85 -4.50 -1.75
CA VAL A 46 -22.16 -5.63 -2.64
C VAL A 46 -22.19 -6.95 -1.88
N TRP A 47 -21.24 -7.17 -0.96
CA TRP A 47 -21.23 -8.35 -0.12
C TRP A 47 -22.46 -8.43 0.79
N LEU A 48 -22.86 -7.31 1.38
CA LEU A 48 -24.02 -7.27 2.28
C LEU A 48 -25.31 -7.64 1.55
N LEU A 49 -25.45 -7.19 0.30
CA LEU A 49 -26.61 -7.43 -0.56
C LEU A 49 -26.63 -8.84 -1.14
N THR A 50 -25.50 -9.29 -1.71
CA THR A 50 -25.47 -10.53 -2.49
C THR A 50 -25.01 -11.73 -1.68
N LYS A 51 -24.28 -11.52 -0.57
CA LYS A 51 -23.59 -12.54 0.23
C LYS A 51 -22.59 -13.42 -0.55
N ASP A 52 -22.40 -13.13 -1.84
CA ASP A 52 -21.54 -13.84 -2.75
C ASP A 52 -20.13 -13.24 -2.78
N LYS A 53 -19.12 -14.10 -2.63
CA LYS A 53 -17.72 -13.67 -2.52
C LYS A 53 -17.12 -13.28 -3.88
N LEU A 54 -17.54 -13.92 -4.97
CA LEU A 54 -17.02 -13.65 -6.32
C LEU A 54 -17.52 -12.29 -6.81
N LEU A 55 -18.81 -11.99 -6.64
CA LEU A 55 -19.39 -10.72 -7.05
C LEU A 55 -18.82 -9.55 -6.22
N THR A 56 -18.56 -9.79 -4.94
CA THR A 56 -17.86 -8.82 -4.07
C THR A 56 -16.45 -8.52 -4.58
N ALA A 57 -15.68 -9.56 -4.92
CA ALA A 57 -14.32 -9.41 -5.43
C ALA A 57 -14.30 -8.66 -6.77
N ILE A 58 -15.20 -8.99 -7.69
CA ILE A 58 -15.33 -8.31 -8.99
C ILE A 58 -15.70 -6.84 -8.78
N ALA A 59 -16.64 -6.53 -7.89
CA ALA A 59 -17.03 -5.15 -7.58
C ALA A 59 -15.88 -4.35 -6.95
N PHE A 60 -15.15 -4.94 -6.00
CA PHE A 60 -13.95 -4.32 -5.43
C PHE A 60 -12.94 -3.99 -6.52
N LEU A 61 -12.63 -4.97 -7.38
CA LEU A 61 -11.59 -4.84 -8.40
C LEU A 61 -11.96 -3.79 -9.45
N ALA A 62 -13.20 -3.80 -9.93
CA ALA A 62 -13.71 -2.81 -10.87
C ALA A 62 -13.63 -1.39 -10.30
N VAL A 63 -14.10 -1.19 -9.06
CA VAL A 63 -14.07 0.14 -8.42
C VAL A 63 -12.66 0.54 -8.02
N ALA A 64 -11.80 -0.39 -7.61
CA ALA A 64 -10.40 -0.13 -7.28
C ALA A 64 -9.68 0.44 -8.50
N VAL A 65 -9.81 -0.20 -9.67
CA VAL A 65 -9.24 0.30 -10.93
C VAL A 65 -9.75 1.70 -11.25
N VAL A 66 -11.06 1.93 -11.20
CA VAL A 66 -11.64 3.25 -11.48
C VAL A 66 -11.16 4.31 -10.47
N SER A 67 -11.08 3.98 -9.18
CA SER A 67 -10.64 4.91 -8.14
C SER A 67 -9.17 5.28 -8.28
N LEU A 68 -8.34 4.32 -8.70
CA LEU A 68 -6.92 4.52 -8.91
C LEU A 68 -6.70 5.39 -10.16
N PHE A 69 -7.41 5.09 -11.26
CA PHE A 69 -7.37 5.89 -12.49
C PHE A 69 -7.89 7.32 -12.31
N LYS A 70 -8.89 7.56 -11.46
CA LYS A 70 -9.40 8.91 -11.20
C LYS A 70 -8.48 9.77 -10.33
N ARG A 71 -7.56 9.14 -9.60
CA ARG A 71 -6.73 9.80 -8.58
C ARG A 71 -5.28 9.99 -9.00
N LEU A 72 -4.78 9.17 -9.93
CA LEU A 72 -3.58 9.48 -10.72
C LEU A 72 -3.86 10.63 -11.68
#